data_AF-A0A2H9MQI2-F1
#
_entry.id   AF-A0A2H9MQI2-F1
#
_cell.length_a   1.000
_cell.length_b   1.000
_cell.length_c   1.000
_cell.angle_alpha   90.00
_cell.angle_beta   90.00
_cell.angle_gamma   90.00
#
_symmetry.space_group_name_H-M   'P 1'
#
loop_
_entity.id
_entity.type
_entity.pdbx_description
1 polymer ?
#
loop_
_entity_poly.entity_id
_entity_poly.type
_entity_poly.pdbx_seq_one_letter_code
_entity_poly.pdbx_strand_id
1 'polypeptide(L)'
;MSQINYVDIIIFVILLFDFFSGIRIGALAFLSDIISFIAAWFIAKALFLNFGAFLIENSNVMQWVVKTISPVIKIPEGLASLSASLQNVQDAINNMGLPGFIKDFILKSPSFNSQTISQFITNKISIWVVNGIAFIIIFLVVLILVRIIGFIIKKILRFNPFLKWVDILFGGVLKVAISAIILFIFLEIIMNVFGFLDFQNYTIIYHIKYSWFYSNMSKVFPSIKDFIIRTLSQFKT
;
A
#
# COMPACT_ATOMS: atom_id res chain seq x y z
N MET A 1 -43.38 10.23 -11.55
CA MET A 1 -42.47 11.16 -10.83
C MET A 1 -41.46 10.31 -10.09
N SER A 2 -40.17 10.34 -10.45
CA SER A 2 -39.17 9.56 -9.70
C SER A 2 -39.06 10.16 -8.30
N GLN A 3 -39.34 9.36 -7.28
CA GLN A 3 -39.04 9.76 -5.90
C GLN A 3 -37.55 10.11 -5.85
N ILE A 4 -37.24 11.34 -5.44
CA ILE A 4 -35.87 11.81 -5.32
C ILE A 4 -35.20 10.99 -4.23
N ASN A 5 -34.16 10.26 -4.59
CA ASN A 5 -33.41 9.44 -3.66
C ASN A 5 -32.36 10.30 -2.93
N TYR A 6 -32.48 10.41 -1.61
CA TYR A 6 -31.55 11.24 -0.83
C TYR A 6 -30.10 10.74 -0.89
N VAL A 7 -29.87 9.43 -1.11
CA VAL A 7 -28.52 8.88 -1.29
C VAL A 7 -27.86 9.46 -2.53
N ASP A 8 -28.60 9.58 -3.63
CA ASP A 8 -28.10 10.19 -4.87
C ASP A 8 -27.79 11.69 -4.68
N ILE A 9 -28.61 12.41 -3.89
CA ILE A 9 -28.33 13.82 -3.56
C ILE A 9 -27.02 13.94 -2.77
N ILE A 10 -26.84 13.12 -1.74
CA ILE A 10 -25.63 13.15 -0.90
C ILE A 10 -24.39 12.85 -1.76
N ILE A 11 -24.45 11.81 -2.60
CA ILE A 11 -23.35 11.46 -3.50
C ILE A 11 -23.06 12.61 -4.46
N PHE A 12 -24.09 13.22 -5.04
CA PHE A 12 -23.91 14.36 -5.94
C PHE A 12 -23.20 15.53 -5.24
N VAL A 13 -23.59 15.87 -4.00
CA VAL A 13 -22.93 16.93 -3.22
C VAL A 13 -21.46 16.61 -2.94
N ILE A 14 -21.15 15.35 -2.58
CA ILE A 14 -19.77 14.91 -2.35
C ILE A 14 -18.95 15.04 -3.64
N LEU A 15 -19.47 14.52 -4.76
CA LEU A 15 -18.78 14.60 -6.05
C LEU A 15 -18.60 16.04 -6.52
N LEU A 16 -19.57 16.91 -6.28
CA LEU A 16 -19.48 18.33 -6.60
C LEU A 16 -18.39 19.03 -5.76
N PHE A 17 -18.30 18.73 -4.47
CA PHE A 17 -17.22 19.22 -3.62
C PHE A 17 -15.85 18.73 -4.12
N ASP A 18 -15.74 17.45 -4.46
CA ASP A 18 -14.53 16.84 -5.00
C ASP A 18 -14.12 17.41 -6.36
N PHE A 19 -15.08 17.77 -7.20
CA PHE A 19 -14.83 18.48 -8.46
C PHE A 19 -14.12 19.81 -8.21
N PHE A 20 -14.64 20.64 -7.30
CA PHE A 20 -14.01 21.91 -6.95
C PHE A 20 -12.66 21.72 -6.26
N SER A 21 -12.50 20.68 -5.44
CA SER A 21 -11.21 20.31 -4.87
C SER A 21 -10.21 19.91 -5.96
N GLY A 22 -10.65 19.14 -6.96
CA GLY A 22 -9.84 18.69 -8.09
C GLY A 22 -9.38 19.85 -8.98
N ILE A 23 -10.26 20.82 -9.22
CA ILE A 23 -9.95 22.07 -9.93
C ILE A 23 -8.81 22.84 -9.25
N ARG A 24 -8.82 22.94 -7.91
CA ARG A 24 -7.78 23.65 -7.16
C ARG A 24 -6.41 22.99 -7.30
N ILE A 25 -6.37 21.66 -7.35
CA ILE A 25 -5.13 20.88 -7.43
C ILE A 25 -4.59 20.85 -8.88
N GLY A 26 -5.47 20.57 -9.84
CA GLY A 26 -5.16 20.30 -11.25
C GLY A 26 -4.72 18.86 -11.51
N ALA A 27 -4.96 18.38 -12.74
CA ALA A 27 -4.64 17.03 -13.18
C ALA A 27 -3.14 16.71 -13.11
N LEU A 28 -2.28 17.63 -13.51
CA LEU A 28 -0.83 17.43 -13.57
C LEU A 28 -0.23 17.19 -12.18
N ALA A 29 -0.69 17.90 -11.15
CA ALA A 29 -0.23 17.64 -9.79
C ALA A 29 -0.71 16.27 -9.31
N PHE A 30 -1.97 15.95 -9.58
CA PHE A 30 -2.55 14.68 -9.19
C PHE A 30 -1.86 13.48 -9.87
N LEU A 31 -1.66 13.55 -11.18
CA LEU A 31 -0.95 12.54 -11.97
C LEU A 31 0.51 12.47 -11.56
N SER A 32 1.16 13.61 -11.33
CA SER A 32 2.53 13.63 -10.84
C SER A 32 2.65 12.91 -9.50
N ASP A 33 1.73 13.10 -8.56
CA ASP A 33 1.80 12.43 -7.26
C ASP A 33 1.70 10.90 -7.40
N ILE A 34 0.79 10.43 -8.25
CA ILE A 34 0.65 9.00 -8.57
C ILE A 34 1.94 8.47 -9.22
N ILE A 35 2.43 9.16 -10.25
CA ILE A 35 3.64 8.76 -10.98
C ILE A 35 4.85 8.80 -10.05
N SER A 36 4.99 9.81 -9.18
CA SER A 36 6.06 9.90 -8.19
C SER A 36 6.04 8.71 -7.25
N PHE A 37 4.88 8.32 -6.74
CA PHE A 37 4.75 7.16 -5.86
C PHE A 37 5.14 5.86 -6.58
N ILE A 38 4.61 5.64 -7.78
CA ILE A 38 4.90 4.44 -8.59
C ILE A 38 6.38 4.37 -8.94
N ALA A 39 6.95 5.46 -9.45
CA ALA A 39 8.36 5.54 -9.82
C ALA A 39 9.26 5.33 -8.61
N ALA A 40 8.97 5.98 -7.48
CA ALA A 40 9.70 5.78 -6.23
C ALA A 40 9.68 4.32 -5.77
N TRP A 41 8.52 3.66 -5.84
CA TRP A 41 8.40 2.25 -5.49
C TRP A 41 9.29 1.35 -6.36
N PHE A 42 9.21 1.47 -7.68
CA PHE A 42 9.97 0.62 -8.60
C PHE A 42 11.48 0.89 -8.54
N ILE A 43 11.88 2.16 -8.49
CA ILE A 43 13.30 2.54 -8.40
C ILE A 43 13.88 2.11 -7.06
N ALA A 44 13.17 2.32 -5.94
CA ALA A 44 13.59 1.83 -4.64
C ALA A 44 13.71 0.31 -4.63
N LYS A 45 12.74 -0.41 -5.21
CA LYS A 45 12.79 -1.87 -5.34
C LYS A 45 13.98 -2.35 -6.18
N ALA A 46 14.41 -1.59 -7.17
CA ALA A 46 15.57 -1.95 -7.98
C ALA A 46 16.91 -1.70 -7.26
N LEU A 47 16.99 -0.65 -6.43
CA LEU A 47 18.26 -0.16 -5.88
C LEU A 47 18.49 -0.52 -4.40
N PHE A 48 17.48 -0.93 -3.64
CA PHE A 48 17.59 -1.10 -2.19
C PHE A 48 18.64 -2.12 -1.75
N LEU A 49 18.86 -3.19 -2.53
CA LEU A 49 19.88 -4.19 -2.20
C LEU A 49 21.31 -3.62 -2.33
N ASN A 50 21.58 -2.89 -3.41
CA ASN A 50 22.89 -2.29 -3.64
C ASN A 50 23.18 -1.21 -2.61
N PHE A 51 22.18 -0.38 -2.28
CA PHE A 51 22.34 0.64 -1.25
C PHE A 51 22.40 0.04 0.16
N GLY A 52 21.69 -1.06 0.43
CA GLY A 52 21.79 -1.81 1.67
C GLY A 52 23.18 -2.39 1.89
N ALA A 53 23.80 -2.98 0.85
CA ALA A 53 25.19 -3.42 0.89
C ALA A 53 26.14 -2.24 1.18
N PHE A 54 25.96 -1.11 0.49
CA PHE A 54 26.73 0.11 0.75
C PHE A 54 26.62 0.58 2.21
N LEU A 55 25.41 0.57 2.80
CA LEU A 55 25.20 0.93 4.20
C LEU A 55 25.90 -0.04 5.15
N ILE A 56 25.89 -1.34 4.86
CA ILE A 56 26.57 -2.35 5.68
C ILE A 56 28.08 -2.15 5.65
N GLU A 57 28.65 -1.84 4.47
CA GLU A 57 30.09 -1.70 4.28
C GLU A 57 30.65 -0.37 4.79
N ASN A 58 29.90 0.72 4.62
CA ASN A 58 30.43 2.08 4.80
C ASN A 58 29.85 2.80 6.03
N SER A 59 28.95 2.17 6.79
CA SER A 59 28.31 2.83 7.94
C SER A 59 28.11 1.89 9.14
N ASN A 60 27.95 2.48 10.32
CA ASN A 60 27.67 1.75 11.56
C ASN A 60 26.21 1.28 11.69
N VAL A 61 25.40 1.43 10.63
CA VAL A 61 23.97 1.08 10.64
C VAL A 61 23.79 -0.39 10.99
N MET A 62 24.63 -1.28 10.46
CA MET A 62 24.54 -2.71 10.77
C MET A 62 24.73 -3.00 12.27
N GLN A 63 25.73 -2.41 12.91
CA GLN A 63 25.99 -2.59 14.33
C GLN A 63 24.84 -2.04 15.19
N TRP A 64 24.32 -0.87 14.81
CA TRP A 64 23.16 -0.27 15.47
C TRP A 64 21.90 -1.14 15.35
N VAL A 65 21.64 -1.68 14.16
CA VAL A 65 20.52 -2.59 13.91
C VAL A 65 20.66 -3.86 14.73
N VAL A 66 21.83 -4.51 14.70
CA VAL A 66 22.10 -5.72 15.49
C VAL A 66 21.84 -5.45 16.97
N LYS A 67 22.38 -4.36 17.54
CA LYS A 67 22.17 -4.00 18.95
C LYS A 67 20.70 -3.79 19.30
N THR A 68 19.93 -3.22 18.38
CA THR A 68 18.51 -2.91 18.58
C THR A 68 17.62 -4.15 18.50
N ILE A 69 17.93 -5.08 17.58
CA ILE A 69 17.08 -6.25 17.31
C ILE A 69 17.45 -7.46 18.18
N SER A 70 18.73 -7.60 18.57
CA SER A 70 19.20 -8.70 19.43
C SER A 70 18.31 -9.00 20.65
N PRO A 71 17.86 -8.01 21.46
CA PRO A 71 17.00 -8.29 22.61
C PRO A 71 15.56 -8.69 22.24
N VAL A 72 15.11 -8.41 21.01
CA VAL A 72 13.76 -8.74 20.52
C VAL A 72 13.69 -10.18 20.01
N ILE A 73 14.80 -10.70 19.48
CA ILE A 73 14.89 -12.06 18.95
C ILE A 73 15.04 -13.05 20.11
N LYS A 74 13.92 -13.68 20.51
CA LYS A 74 13.92 -14.76 21.50
C LYS A 74 14.16 -16.10 20.82
N ILE A 75 15.37 -16.63 20.96
CA ILE A 75 15.73 -17.97 20.48
C ILE A 75 15.56 -18.95 21.64
N PRO A 76 14.98 -20.15 21.41
CA PRO A 76 14.84 -21.16 22.46
C PRO A 76 16.18 -21.43 23.16
N GLU A 77 16.15 -21.38 24.50
CA GLU A 77 17.30 -21.68 25.35
C GLU A 77 17.77 -23.13 25.06
N GLY A 78 19.07 -23.31 24.81
CA GLY A 78 19.68 -24.58 24.40
C GLY A 78 20.01 -24.69 22.90
N LEU A 79 19.28 -24.00 22.02
CA LEU A 79 19.61 -23.95 20.57
C LEU A 79 20.50 -22.75 20.22
N ALA A 80 20.40 -21.65 20.97
CA ALA A 80 21.07 -20.38 20.66
C ALA A 80 22.60 -20.47 20.50
N SER A 81 23.26 -21.35 21.26
CA SER A 81 24.72 -21.54 21.29
C SER A 81 25.22 -22.64 20.35
N LEU A 82 24.32 -23.42 19.73
CA LEU A 82 24.72 -24.44 18.77
C LEU A 82 25.32 -23.80 17.52
N SER A 83 26.13 -24.56 16.80
CA SER A 83 26.62 -24.16 15.49
C SER A 83 25.45 -24.01 14.52
N ALA A 84 25.50 -22.94 13.71
CA ALA A 84 24.56 -22.75 12.63
C ALA A 84 24.78 -23.84 11.58
N SER A 85 23.85 -24.79 11.51
CA SER A 85 23.73 -25.79 10.45
C SER A 85 22.31 -25.70 9.88
N LEU A 86 22.10 -26.17 8.64
CA LEU A 86 20.76 -26.14 8.03
C LEU A 86 19.70 -26.79 8.94
N GLN A 87 20.02 -27.96 9.51
CA GLN A 87 19.14 -28.71 10.39
C GLN A 87 18.85 -27.93 11.69
N ASN A 88 19.88 -27.45 12.38
CA ASN A 88 19.70 -26.77 13.67
C ASN A 88 19.00 -25.42 13.50
N VAL A 89 19.26 -24.71 12.40
CA VAL A 89 18.59 -23.45 12.06
C VAL A 89 17.12 -23.68 11.72
N GLN A 90 16.80 -24.74 10.98
CA GLN A 90 15.42 -25.09 10.65
C GLN A 90 14.62 -25.46 11.91
N ASP A 91 15.22 -26.22 12.82
CA ASP A 91 14.61 -26.57 14.11
C ASP A 91 14.41 -25.33 15.00
N ALA A 92 15.38 -24.42 15.04
CA ALA A 92 15.23 -23.15 15.78
C ALA A 92 14.12 -22.27 15.19
N ILE A 93 14.08 -22.08 13.87
CA ILE A 93 13.08 -21.24 13.18
C ILE A 93 11.65 -21.78 13.35
N ASN A 94 11.48 -23.11 13.31
CA ASN A 94 10.17 -23.73 13.49
C ASN A 94 9.61 -23.48 14.90
N ASN A 95 10.48 -23.46 15.91
CA ASN A 95 10.12 -23.20 17.30
C ASN A 95 9.96 -21.70 17.64
N MET A 96 10.37 -20.77 16.75
CA MET A 96 10.26 -19.32 16.97
C MET A 96 8.91 -18.71 16.57
N GLY A 97 7.98 -19.50 16.00
CA GLY A 97 6.66 -19.00 15.60
C GLY A 97 6.68 -17.91 14.53
N LEU A 98 7.76 -17.81 13.73
CA LEU A 98 7.93 -16.77 12.73
C LEU A 98 6.92 -16.94 11.57
N PRO A 99 6.44 -15.83 10.96
CA PRO A 99 5.67 -15.89 9.72
C PRO A 99 6.45 -16.60 8.60
N GLY A 100 5.76 -17.35 7.74
CA GLY A 100 6.38 -18.15 6.68
C GLY A 100 7.38 -17.39 5.79
N PHE A 101 7.06 -16.14 5.45
CA PHE A 101 7.95 -15.30 4.63
C PHE A 101 9.31 -15.01 5.29
N ILE A 102 9.37 -14.90 6.63
CA ILE A 102 10.64 -14.72 7.36
C ILE A 102 11.40 -16.04 7.40
N LYS A 103 10.70 -17.16 7.58
CA LYS A 103 11.32 -18.49 7.56
C LYS A 103 12.02 -18.75 6.23
N ASP A 104 11.32 -18.49 5.12
CA ASP A 104 11.85 -18.68 3.77
C ASP A 104 13.04 -17.77 3.48
N PHE A 105 13.00 -16.54 3.99
CA PHE A 105 14.10 -15.59 3.84
C PHE A 105 15.38 -16.06 4.54
N ILE A 106 15.27 -16.59 5.77
CA ILE A 106 16.42 -17.08 6.53
C ILE A 106 16.99 -18.37 5.90
N LEU A 107 16.11 -19.28 5.44
CA LEU A 107 16.49 -20.58 4.88
C LEU A 107 17.07 -20.52 3.46
N LYS A 108 16.78 -19.47 2.68
CA LYS A 108 17.35 -19.28 1.33
C LYS A 108 18.84 -18.96 1.30
N SER A 109 19.52 -18.88 2.44
CA SER A 109 20.94 -18.53 2.53
C SER A 109 21.85 -19.75 2.33
N PRO A 110 22.78 -19.73 1.35
CA PRO A 110 23.66 -20.87 1.08
C PRO A 110 24.83 -21.01 2.07
N SER A 111 25.09 -20.00 2.92
CA SER A 111 26.24 -19.98 3.83
C SER A 111 25.83 -20.03 5.29
N PHE A 112 26.05 -21.19 5.92
CA PHE A 112 26.04 -21.38 7.36
C PHE A 112 27.49 -21.32 7.84
N ASN A 113 28.00 -20.10 8.01
CA ASN A 113 29.36 -19.92 8.53
C ASN A 113 29.46 -20.44 9.97
N SER A 114 30.68 -20.54 10.50
CA SER A 114 31.05 -20.94 11.88
C SER A 114 30.55 -19.99 13.00
N GLN A 115 29.33 -19.50 12.85
CA GLN A 115 28.58 -18.67 13.78
C GLN A 115 27.67 -19.56 14.63
N THR A 116 27.29 -19.06 15.81
CA THR A 116 26.19 -19.66 16.57
C THR A 116 24.85 -19.40 15.86
N ILE A 117 23.83 -20.21 16.13
CA ILE A 117 22.47 -19.98 15.60
C ILE A 117 21.97 -18.59 15.95
N SER A 118 22.26 -18.13 17.18
CA SER A 118 21.88 -16.78 17.61
C SER A 118 22.50 -15.68 16.76
N GLN A 119 23.80 -15.76 16.52
CA GLN A 119 24.50 -14.81 15.66
C GLN A 119 24.00 -14.88 14.22
N PHE A 120 23.77 -16.09 13.69
CA PHE A 120 23.29 -16.29 12.33
C PHE A 120 21.90 -15.67 12.11
N ILE A 121 20.91 -16.03 12.93
CA ILE A 121 19.54 -15.52 12.82
C ILE A 121 19.52 -14.00 13.02
N THR A 122 20.22 -13.51 14.05
CA THR A 122 20.31 -12.08 14.34
C THR A 122 20.92 -11.31 13.17
N ASN A 123 22.01 -11.81 12.59
CA ASN A 123 22.67 -11.19 11.46
C ASN A 123 21.76 -11.15 10.22
N LYS A 124 21.04 -12.25 9.92
CA LYS A 124 20.13 -12.30 8.76
C LYS A 124 18.94 -11.37 8.90
N ILE A 125 18.30 -11.36 10.07
CA ILE A 125 17.20 -10.43 10.35
C ILE A 125 17.72 -8.98 10.30
N SER A 126 18.93 -8.73 10.80
CA SER A 126 19.54 -7.40 10.73
C SER A 126 19.79 -6.96 9.29
N ILE A 127 20.34 -7.81 8.42
CA ILE A 127 20.51 -7.50 6.99
C ILE A 127 19.16 -7.19 6.34
N TRP A 128 18.11 -7.96 6.66
CA TRP A 128 16.77 -7.69 6.15
C TRP A 128 16.24 -6.33 6.58
N VAL A 129 16.44 -5.96 7.84
CA VAL A 129 16.04 -4.64 8.36
C VAL A 129 16.87 -3.52 7.73
N VAL A 130 18.18 -3.68 7.56
CA VAL A 130 19.03 -2.69 6.87
C VAL A 130 18.55 -2.48 5.43
N ASN A 131 18.22 -3.55 4.72
CA ASN A 131 17.64 -3.47 3.37
C ASN A 131 16.28 -2.78 3.36
N GLY A 132 15.45 -3.00 4.39
CA GLY A 132 14.20 -2.26 4.59
C GLY A 132 14.41 -0.77 4.80
N ILE A 133 15.39 -0.40 5.64
CA ILE A 133 15.80 1.01 5.85
C ILE A 133 16.31 1.62 4.53
N ALA A 134 17.16 0.90 3.81
CA ALA A 134 17.69 1.31 2.51
C ALA A 134 16.57 1.59 1.50
N PHE A 135 15.56 0.70 1.44
CA PHE A 135 14.38 0.88 0.61
C PHE A 135 13.64 2.16 0.97
N ILE A 136 13.37 2.41 2.26
CA ILE A 136 12.66 3.60 2.72
C ILE A 136 13.43 4.87 2.34
N ILE A 137 14.74 4.90 2.56
CA ILE A 137 15.57 6.05 2.22
C ILE A 137 15.51 6.35 0.73
N ILE A 138 15.76 5.35 -0.13
CA ILE A 138 15.71 5.53 -1.58
C ILE A 138 14.30 5.93 -2.02
N PHE A 139 13.27 5.28 -1.49
CA PHE A 139 11.88 5.59 -1.80
C PHE A 139 11.57 7.06 -1.52
N LEU A 140 11.93 7.57 -0.34
CA LEU A 140 11.71 8.97 0.02
C LEU A 140 12.50 9.92 -0.86
N VAL A 141 13.78 9.64 -1.13
CA VAL A 141 14.63 10.48 -1.99
C VAL A 141 14.05 10.56 -3.40
N VAL A 142 13.72 9.41 -4.01
CA VAL A 142 13.15 9.36 -5.36
C VAL A 142 11.77 10.01 -5.40
N LEU A 143 10.93 9.77 -4.39
CA LEU A 143 9.61 10.40 -4.29
C LEU A 143 9.72 11.92 -4.32
N ILE A 144 10.64 12.48 -3.53
CA ILE A 144 10.89 13.93 -3.49
C ILE A 144 11.42 14.41 -4.83
N LEU A 145 12.41 13.74 -5.42
CA LEU A 145 13.01 14.14 -6.71
C LEU A 145 11.96 14.16 -7.83
N VAL A 146 11.17 13.11 -7.98
CA VAL A 146 10.14 13.03 -9.04
C VAL A 146 9.05 14.07 -8.79
N ARG A 147 8.66 14.32 -7.54
CA ARG A 147 7.68 15.36 -7.20
C ARG A 147 8.18 16.76 -7.54
N ILE A 148 9.47 17.04 -7.32
CA ILE A 148 10.10 18.31 -7.74
C ILE A 148 10.02 18.45 -9.27
N ILE A 149 10.36 17.40 -10.03
CA ILE A 149 10.27 17.42 -11.50
C ILE A 149 8.83 17.69 -11.95
N GLY A 150 7.85 17.00 -11.35
CA GLY A 150 6.43 17.21 -11.66
C GLY A 150 5.94 18.63 -11.34
N PHE A 151 6.43 19.22 -10.25
CA PHE A 151 6.16 20.62 -9.92
C PHE A 151 6.71 21.59 -10.98
N ILE A 152 7.93 21.35 -11.47
CA ILE A 152 8.55 22.15 -12.53
C ILE A 152 7.74 22.02 -13.84
N ILE A 153 7.39 20.80 -14.25
CA ILE A 153 6.58 20.53 -15.45
C ILE A 153 5.25 21.27 -15.35
N LYS A 154 4.57 21.17 -14.21
CA LYS A 154 3.31 21.88 -13.95
C LYS A 154 3.47 23.39 -14.12
N LYS A 155 4.54 23.97 -13.58
CA LYS A 155 4.80 25.42 -13.68
C LYS A 155 5.02 25.87 -15.12
N ILE A 156 5.77 25.09 -15.90
CA ILE A 156 6.05 25.38 -17.32
C ILE A 156 4.77 25.27 -18.14
N LEU A 157 4.01 24.19 -18.01
CA LEU A 157 2.78 23.97 -18.80
C LEU A 157 1.69 25.01 -18.47
N ARG A 158 1.57 25.42 -17.21
CA ARG A 158 0.60 26.45 -16.80
C ARG A 158 0.97 27.87 -17.22
N PHE A 159 2.12 28.09 -17.85
CA PHE A 159 2.45 29.39 -18.43
C PHE A 159 1.49 29.75 -19.57
N ASN A 160 1.02 28.76 -20.33
CA ASN A 160 -0.01 28.97 -21.33
C ASN A 160 -1.42 28.95 -20.68
N PRO A 161 -2.23 30.02 -20.85
CA PRO A 161 -3.59 30.09 -20.30
C PRO A 161 -4.49 28.91 -20.72
N PHE A 162 -4.37 28.43 -21.96
CA PHE A 162 -5.17 27.31 -22.46
C PHE A 162 -4.82 26.00 -21.72
N LEU A 163 -3.53 25.68 -21.60
CA LEU A 163 -3.07 24.48 -20.89
C LEU A 163 -3.41 24.53 -19.39
N LYS A 164 -3.40 25.72 -18.79
CA LYS A 164 -3.86 25.91 -17.41
C LYS A 164 -5.34 25.56 -17.25
N TRP A 165 -6.20 26.00 -18.16
CA TRP A 165 -7.63 25.67 -18.15
C TRP A 165 -7.87 24.17 -18.31
N VAL A 166 -7.18 23.54 -19.27
CA VAL A 166 -7.25 22.09 -19.50
C VAL A 166 -6.83 21.33 -18.23
N ASP A 167 -5.68 21.66 -17.64
CA ASP A 167 -5.19 21.02 -16.42
C ASP A 167 -6.17 21.12 -15.24
N ILE A 168 -6.79 22.29 -15.06
CA ILE A 168 -7.76 22.53 -13.99
C ILE A 168 -9.04 21.72 -14.21
N LEU A 169 -9.61 21.74 -15.41
CA LEU A 169 -10.84 21.00 -15.74
C LEU A 169 -10.63 19.50 -15.63
N PHE A 170 -9.55 18.97 -16.22
CA PHE A 170 -9.20 17.56 -16.07
C PHE A 170 -8.93 17.19 -14.62
N GLY A 171 -8.38 18.11 -13.81
CA GLY A 171 -8.19 17.90 -12.37
C GLY A 171 -9.51 17.65 -11.64
N GLY A 172 -10.54 18.46 -11.95
CA GLY A 172 -11.90 18.27 -11.43
C GLY A 172 -12.49 16.92 -11.85
N VAL A 173 -12.45 16.60 -13.14
CA VAL A 173 -13.01 15.35 -13.68
C VAL A 173 -12.31 14.12 -13.11
N LEU A 174 -10.97 14.12 -13.05
CA LEU A 174 -10.21 13.00 -12.47
C LEU A 174 -10.55 12.77 -11.00
N LYS A 175 -10.67 13.85 -10.22
CA LYS A 175 -11.01 13.75 -8.80
C LYS A 175 -12.41 13.17 -8.62
N VAL A 176 -13.39 13.64 -9.40
CA VAL A 176 -14.75 13.08 -9.43
C VAL A 176 -14.75 11.60 -9.79
N ALA A 177 -14.03 11.21 -10.84
CA ALA A 177 -13.99 9.81 -11.29
C ALA A 177 -13.44 8.88 -10.19
N ILE A 178 -12.36 9.29 -9.53
CA ILE A 178 -11.74 8.49 -8.46
C ILE A 178 -12.62 8.46 -7.22
N SER A 179 -13.18 9.60 -6.81
CA SER A 179 -14.12 9.65 -5.69
C SER A 179 -15.37 8.83 -5.95
N ALA A 180 -15.89 8.82 -7.19
CA ALA A 180 -17.01 7.96 -7.56
C ALA A 180 -16.65 6.47 -7.42
N ILE A 181 -15.46 6.05 -7.86
CA ILE A 181 -15.00 4.67 -7.66
C ILE A 181 -14.88 4.32 -6.18
N ILE A 182 -14.28 5.20 -5.37
CA ILE A 182 -14.14 5.00 -3.92
C ILE A 182 -15.51 4.90 -3.23
N LEU A 183 -16.44 5.80 -3.56
CA LEU A 183 -17.81 5.78 -3.04
C LEU A 183 -18.53 4.49 -3.45
N PHE A 184 -18.36 4.04 -4.69
CA PHE A 184 -18.93 2.77 -5.15
C PHE A 184 -18.39 1.58 -4.36
N ILE A 185 -17.07 1.49 -4.16
CA ILE A 185 -16.44 0.45 -3.34
C ILE A 185 -17.02 0.47 -1.92
N PHE A 186 -17.14 1.66 -1.32
CA PHE A 186 -17.69 1.82 0.01
C PHE A 186 -19.16 1.37 0.11
N LEU A 187 -20.01 1.78 -0.84
CA LEU A 187 -21.41 1.35 -0.91
C LEU A 187 -21.52 -0.16 -1.11
N GLU A 188 -20.68 -0.76 -1.96
CA GLU A 188 -20.67 -2.20 -2.20
C GLU A 188 -20.29 -2.97 -0.93
N ILE A 189 -19.29 -2.51 -0.17
CA ILE A 189 -18.93 -3.10 1.12
C ILE A 189 -20.11 -3.02 2.09
N ILE A 190 -20.76 -1.86 2.21
CA ILE A 190 -21.95 -1.70 3.07
C ILE A 190 -23.06 -2.69 2.66
N MET A 191 -23.38 -2.77 1.37
CA MET A 191 -24.43 -3.66 0.87
C MET A 191 -24.14 -5.13 1.19
N ASN A 192 -22.89 -5.56 1.06
CA ASN A 192 -22.50 -6.96 1.36
C ASN A 192 -22.47 -7.24 2.86
N VAL A 193 -21.95 -6.33 3.69
CA VAL A 193 -21.91 -6.50 5.15
C VAL A 193 -23.33 -6.49 5.75
N PHE A 194 -24.20 -5.57 5.34
CA PHE A 194 -25.59 -5.54 5.83
C PHE A 194 -26.43 -6.69 5.27
N GLY A 195 -26.11 -7.17 4.06
CA GLY A 195 -26.67 -8.41 3.53
C GLY A 195 -26.27 -9.63 4.35
N PHE A 196 -25.05 -9.67 4.89
CA PHE A 196 -24.58 -10.74 5.77
C PHE A 196 -25.24 -10.72 7.16
N LEU A 197 -25.53 -9.54 7.70
CA LEU A 197 -26.14 -9.37 9.01
C LEU A 197 -27.69 -9.42 9.00
N ASP A 198 -28.31 -9.82 7.89
CA ASP A 198 -29.77 -9.85 7.66
C ASP A 198 -30.49 -8.52 7.93
N PHE A 199 -29.74 -7.41 7.83
CA PHE A 199 -30.22 -6.06 8.07
C PHE A 199 -30.81 -5.42 6.80
N GLN A 200 -31.39 -6.22 5.91
CA GLN A 200 -31.86 -5.77 4.59
C GLN A 200 -33.09 -4.86 4.64
N ASN A 201 -33.80 -4.83 5.77
CA ASN A 201 -35.05 -4.08 5.95
C ASN A 201 -34.83 -2.61 6.36
N TYR A 202 -33.58 -2.15 6.55
CA TYR A 202 -33.34 -0.74 6.85
C TYR A 202 -33.59 0.13 5.61
N THR A 203 -34.26 1.25 5.83
CA THR A 203 -34.59 2.25 4.80
C THR A 203 -33.34 2.68 4.01
N ILE A 204 -32.19 2.82 4.66
CA ILE A 204 -30.95 3.22 4.00
C ILE A 204 -30.43 2.19 2.97
N ILE A 205 -30.60 0.89 3.23
CA ILE A 205 -30.20 -0.18 2.29
C ILE A 205 -31.12 -0.18 1.07
N TYR A 206 -32.42 0.04 1.28
CA TYR A 206 -33.36 0.24 0.18
C TYR A 206 -32.94 1.42 -0.70
N HIS A 207 -32.63 2.57 -0.09
CA HIS A 207 -32.21 3.75 -0.84
C HIS A 207 -30.86 3.59 -1.55
N ILE A 208 -29.90 2.84 -1.01
CA ILE A 208 -28.65 2.51 -1.72
C ILE A 208 -28.93 1.58 -2.89
N LYS A 209 -29.72 0.51 -2.69
CA LYS A 209 -30.02 -0.49 -3.74
C LYS A 209 -30.70 0.13 -4.96
N TYR A 210 -31.61 1.08 -4.74
CA TYR A 210 -32.36 1.78 -5.79
C TYR A 210 -31.78 3.15 -6.16
N SER A 211 -30.57 3.47 -5.69
CA SER A 211 -29.85 4.68 -6.12
C SER A 211 -29.46 4.57 -7.60
N TRP A 212 -29.66 5.67 -8.33
CA TRP A 212 -29.23 5.78 -9.72
C TRP A 212 -27.72 5.64 -9.83
N PHE A 213 -26.96 6.25 -8.91
CA PHE A 213 -25.51 6.15 -8.87
C PHE A 213 -25.04 4.70 -8.69
N TYR A 214 -25.55 4.02 -7.66
CA TYR A 214 -25.13 2.64 -7.35
C TYR A 214 -25.49 1.68 -8.49
N SER A 215 -26.69 1.79 -9.06
CA SER A 215 -27.13 0.97 -10.18
C SER A 215 -26.20 1.13 -11.40
N ASN A 216 -25.86 2.37 -11.77
CA ASN A 216 -24.98 2.61 -12.92
C ASN A 216 -23.55 2.17 -12.65
N MET A 217 -22.98 2.48 -11.49
CA MET A 217 -21.61 2.09 -11.13
C MET A 217 -21.44 0.56 -11.10
N SER A 218 -22.45 -0.16 -10.63
CA SER A 218 -22.44 -1.64 -10.63
C SER A 218 -22.41 -2.24 -12.05
N LYS A 219 -22.97 -1.55 -13.05
CA LYS A 219 -22.93 -1.95 -14.46
C LYS A 219 -21.60 -1.59 -15.12
N VAL A 220 -21.04 -0.43 -14.77
CA VAL A 220 -19.77 0.04 -15.33
C VAL A 220 -18.58 -0.75 -14.77
N PHE A 221 -18.63 -1.13 -13.50
CA PHE A 221 -17.54 -1.82 -12.80
C PHE A 221 -17.94 -3.18 -12.20
N PRO A 222 -18.40 -4.15 -13.03
CA PRO A 222 -18.82 -5.47 -12.52
C PRO A 222 -17.66 -6.22 -11.86
N SER A 223 -16.43 -6.07 -12.37
CA SER A 223 -15.25 -6.73 -11.82
C SER A 223 -14.92 -6.29 -10.39
N ILE A 224 -15.15 -5.02 -10.05
CA ILE A 224 -14.93 -4.50 -8.68
C ILE A 224 -15.94 -5.16 -7.73
N LYS A 225 -17.20 -5.21 -8.14
CA LYS A 225 -18.27 -5.87 -7.39
C LYS A 225 -17.94 -7.34 -7.15
N ASP A 226 -17.60 -8.08 -8.20
CA ASP A 226 -17.28 -9.51 -8.11
C ASP A 226 -16.06 -9.77 -7.23
N PHE A 227 -15.06 -8.89 -7.28
CA PHE A 227 -13.88 -8.98 -6.41
C PHE A 227 -14.28 -8.83 -4.94
N ILE A 228 -15.05 -7.79 -4.60
CA ILE A 228 -15.50 -7.55 -3.22
C ILE A 228 -16.33 -8.72 -2.69
N ILE A 229 -17.28 -9.23 -3.49
CA ILE A 229 -18.11 -10.39 -3.12
C ILE A 229 -17.24 -11.62 -2.84
N ARG A 230 -16.25 -11.91 -3.71
CA ARG A 230 -15.34 -13.04 -3.53
C ARG A 230 -14.44 -12.90 -2.31
N THR A 231 -13.95 -11.70 -2.02
CA THR A 231 -13.12 -11.45 -0.83
C THR A 231 -13.94 -11.59 0.44
N LEU A 232 -15.15 -11.04 0.48
CA LEU A 232 -16.00 -11.11 1.67
C LEU A 232 -16.54 -12.51 1.92
N SER A 233 -16.79 -13.32 0.89
CA SER A 233 -17.22 -14.70 1.07
C SER A 233 -16.18 -15.61 1.73
N GLN A 234 -14.88 -15.27 1.63
CA GLN A 234 -13.80 -15.98 2.35
C GLN A 234 -13.86 -15.78 3.87
N PHE A 235 -14.54 -14.74 4.35
CA PHE A 235 -14.77 -14.50 5.78
C PHE A 235 -16.05 -15.16 6.31
N LYS A 236 -16.76 -15.94 5.47
CA LYS A 236 -18.00 -16.66 5.84
C LYS A 236 -17.73 -18.02 6.51
N THR A 237 -16.50 -18.27 6.95
CA THR A 237 -16.09 -19.43 7.76
C THR A 237 -16.19 -19.10 9.24
#